data_AF-A0A0U5B071-F1
#
_entry.id   AF-A0A0U5B071-F1
#
_cell.length_a   1.000
_cell.length_b   1.000
_cell.length_c   1.000
_cell.angle_alpha   90.00
_cell.angle_beta   90.00
_cell.angle_gamma   90.00
#
_symmetry.space_group_name_H-M   'P 1'
#
loop_
_entity.id
_entity.type
_entity.pdbx_description
1 polymer ?
#
loop_
_entity_poly.entity_id
_entity_poly.type
_entity_poly.pdbx_seq_one_letter_code
_entity_poly.pdbx_strand_id
1 'polypeptide(L)'
;MKKGLKAQLLEIELALKQEDWARALELYENINKNWEKISKDIDYKEVEESLRLVNFIEKMLTEKIKTLKVEDQYLKTRRSYTKFI
;
A
#
# COMPACT_ATOMS: atom_id res chain seq x y z
N MET A 1 15.19 -18.54 7.39
CA MET A 1 14.81 -17.66 8.51
C MET A 1 13.38 -17.21 8.31
N LYS A 2 12.52 -17.37 9.32
CA LYS A 2 11.12 -16.89 9.29
C LYS A 2 11.17 -15.36 9.32
N LYS A 3 10.68 -14.68 8.27
CA LYS A 3 10.61 -13.21 8.26
C LYS A 3 9.44 -12.78 9.16
N GLY A 4 9.71 -11.92 10.16
CA GLY A 4 8.68 -11.33 11.02
C GLY A 4 7.84 -10.30 10.27
N LEU A 5 6.69 -9.92 10.85
CA LEU A 5 5.72 -9.01 10.23
C LEU A 5 6.35 -7.68 9.78
N LYS A 6 7.21 -7.09 10.62
CA LYS A 6 7.94 -5.86 10.31
C LYS A 6 8.73 -5.96 9.00
N ALA A 7 9.46 -7.06 8.80
CA ALA A 7 10.26 -7.25 7.60
C ALA A 7 9.37 -7.37 6.35
N GLN A 8 8.22 -8.03 6.46
CA GLN A 8 7.27 -8.14 5.36
C GLN A 8 6.61 -6.80 5.03
N LEU A 9 6.26 -5.99 6.04
CA LEU A 9 5.73 -4.63 5.85
C LEU A 9 6.75 -3.69 5.21
N LEU A 10 8.03 -3.81 5.58
CA LEU A 10 9.12 -3.04 4.95
C LEU A 10 9.28 -3.39 3.47
N GLU A 11 9.12 -4.66 3.10
CA GLU A 11 9.15 -5.08 1.69
C GLU A 11 7.98 -4.50 0.89
N ILE A 12 6.79 -4.42 1.50
CA ILE A 12 5.64 -3.71 0.90
C ILE A 12 5.97 -2.23 0.73
N GLU A 13 6.51 -1.56 1.75
CA GLU A 13 6.91 -0.16 1.66
C GLU A 13 7.91 0.09 0.53
N LEU A 14 8.94 -0.76 0.41
CA LEU A 14 9.94 -0.68 -0.65
C LEU A 14 9.32 -0.86 -2.03
N ALA A 15 8.45 -1.85 -2.22
CA ALA A 15 7.75 -2.07 -3.47
C ALA A 15 6.87 -0.87 -3.86
N LEU A 16 6.14 -0.29 -2.89
CA LEU A 16 5.33 0.91 -3.11
C LEU A 16 6.20 2.13 -3.50
N LYS A 17 7.36 2.33 -2.86
CA LYS A 17 8.31 3.40 -3.23
C LYS A 17 8.91 3.23 -4.62
N GLN A 18 9.01 2.00 -5.10
CA GLN A 18 9.49 1.67 -6.45
C GLN A 18 8.36 1.70 -7.50
N GLU A 19 7.15 2.08 -7.10
CA GLU A 19 5.93 2.02 -7.93
C GLU A 19 5.59 0.61 -8.45
N ASP A 20 6.11 -0.43 -7.79
CA ASP A 20 5.80 -1.83 -8.09
C ASP A 20 4.57 -2.29 -7.29
N TRP A 21 3.40 -1.81 -7.73
CA TRP A 21 2.12 -2.06 -7.08
C TRP A 21 1.69 -3.53 -7.12
N ALA A 22 2.07 -4.25 -8.17
CA ALA A 22 1.75 -5.67 -8.31
C ALA A 22 2.47 -6.50 -7.24
N ARG A 23 3.76 -6.24 -7.05
CA ARG A 23 4.55 -6.89 -6.01
C ARG A 23 4.09 -6.52 -4.61
N ALA A 24 3.74 -5.25 -4.37
CA ALA A 24 3.19 -4.82 -3.09
C ALA A 24 1.89 -5.57 -2.74
N LEU A 25 1.02 -5.80 -3.73
CA LEU A 25 -0.21 -6.56 -3.57
C LEU A 25 0.06 -8.04 -3.27
N GLU A 26 0.98 -8.67 -4.01
CA GLU A 26 1.35 -10.08 -3.78
C GLU A 26 1.88 -10.30 -2.36
N LEU A 27 2.74 -9.39 -1.89
CA LEU A 27 3.28 -9.42 -0.53
C LEU A 27 2.17 -9.27 0.51
N TYR A 28 1.24 -8.33 0.31
CA TYR A 28 0.09 -8.16 1.19
C TYR A 28 -0.79 -9.41 1.25
N GLU A 29 -1.13 -9.99 0.10
CA GLU A 29 -1.94 -11.21 0.06
C GLU A 29 -1.26 -12.38 0.79
N ASN A 30 0.06 -12.48 0.68
CA ASN A 30 0.83 -13.49 1.39
C ASN A 30 0.82 -13.27 2.91
N ILE A 31 0.89 -12.02 3.38
CA ILE A 31 0.70 -11.69 4.81
C ILE A 31 -0.71 -12.08 5.24
N ASN A 32 -1.72 -11.70 4.47
CA ASN A 32 -3.12 -11.94 4.79
C ASN A 32 -3.43 -13.45 4.90
N LYS A 33 -2.95 -14.26 3.94
CA LYS A 33 -3.08 -15.73 3.97
C LYS A 33 -2.43 -16.38 5.19
N ASN A 34 -1.37 -15.77 5.72
CA ASN A 34 -0.62 -16.29 6.86
C ASN A 34 -0.92 -15.55 8.18
N TRP A 35 -1.94 -14.69 8.20
CA TRP A 35 -2.16 -13.77 9.31
C TRP A 35 -2.34 -14.47 10.65
N GLU A 36 -3.09 -15.57 10.72
CA GLU A 36 -3.30 -16.34 11.96
C GLU A 36 -2.01 -16.89 12.56
N LYS A 37 -1.02 -17.19 11.72
CA LYS A 37 0.29 -17.68 12.16
C LYS A 37 1.18 -16.52 12.57
N ILE A 38 1.13 -15.42 11.83
CA ILE A 38 1.89 -14.21 12.12
C ILE A 38 1.41 -13.59 13.45
N SER A 39 0.11 -13.45 13.65
CA SER A 39 -0.49 -12.82 14.83
C SER A 39 -0.16 -13.53 16.15
N LYS A 40 0.07 -14.85 16.10
CA LYS A 40 0.51 -15.64 17.26
C LYS A 40 1.97 -15.45 17.61
N ASP A 41 2.78 -15.00 16.65
CA ASP A 41 4.23 -14.79 16.81
C ASP A 41 4.59 -13.31 17.06
N ILE A 42 3.62 -12.38 17.02
CA ILE A 42 3.85 -10.95 17.23
C ILE A 42 4.07 -10.65 18.72
N ASP A 43 5.22 -10.04 19.04
CA ASP A 43 5.49 -9.46 20.36
C ASP A 43 4.99 -8.00 20.43
N TYR A 44 4.62 -7.53 21.62
CA TYR A 44 4.14 -6.16 21.87
C TYR A 44 5.13 -5.07 21.41
N LYS A 45 6.44 -5.32 21.48
CA LYS A 45 7.46 -4.41 20.93
C LYS A 45 7.42 -4.31 19.41
N GLU A 46 7.13 -5.42 18.71
CA GLU A 46 7.00 -5.41 17.24
C GLU A 46 5.71 -4.75 16.76
N VAL A 47 4.66 -4.73 17.59
CA VAL A 47 3.38 -4.09 17.26
C VAL A 47 3.56 -2.60 16.96
N GLU A 48 4.28 -1.87 17.82
CA GLU A 48 4.42 -0.42 17.67
C GLU A 48 5.14 -0.05 16.35
N GLU A 49 6.21 -0.76 16.03
CA GLU A 49 6.96 -0.53 14.79
C GLU A 49 6.14 -0.93 13.56
N SER A 50 5.40 -2.05 13.64
CA SER A 50 4.51 -2.50 12.56
C SER A 50 3.36 -1.50 12.32
N LEU A 51 2.81 -0.92 13.38
CA LEU A 51 1.76 0.09 13.31
C LEU A 51 2.23 1.35 12.59
N ARG A 52 3.47 1.80 12.85
CA ARG A 52 4.07 2.93 12.13
C ARG A 52 4.19 2.67 10.64
N LEU A 53 4.60 1.46 10.24
CA LEU A 53 4.70 1.05 8.84
C LEU A 53 3.32 1.02 8.16
N VAL A 54 2.30 0.45 8.84
CA VAL A 54 0.93 0.45 8.33
C VAL A 54 0.42 1.87 8.10
N ASN A 55 0.57 2.76 9.08
CA ASN A 55 0.15 4.16 8.95
C ASN A 55 0.85 4.88 7.78
N PHE A 56 2.13 4.57 7.55
CA PHE A 56 2.88 5.14 6.43
C PHE A 56 2.35 4.64 5.08
N ILE A 57 2.12 3.33 4.96
CA ILE A 57 1.53 2.70 3.76
C ILE A 57 0.15 3.31 3.47
N GLU A 58 -0.71 3.44 4.49
CA GLU A 58 -2.03 4.07 4.35
C GLU A 58 -1.95 5.51 3.83
N LYS A 59 -1.00 6.29 4.35
CA LYS A 59 -0.77 7.66 3.89
C LYS A 59 -0.38 7.70 2.42
N MET A 60 0.58 6.87 1.99
CA MET A 60 1.00 6.79 0.59
C MET A 60 -0.16 6.41 -0.33
N LEU A 61 -0.95 5.40 0.07
CA LEU A 61 -2.11 4.96 -0.71
C LEU A 61 -3.15 6.06 -0.82
N THR A 62 -3.43 6.78 0.27
CA THR A 62 -4.37 7.89 0.28
C THR A 62 -3.93 9.03 -0.65
N GLU A 63 -2.63 9.37 -0.63
CA GLU A 63 -2.06 10.37 -1.53
C GLU A 63 -2.18 9.93 -3.00
N LYS A 64 -1.85 8.67 -3.32
CA LYS A 64 -1.98 8.15 -4.70
C LYS A 64 -3.43 8.18 -5.19
N ILE A 65 -4.40 7.81 -4.34
CA ILE A 65 -5.83 7.86 -4.67
C ILE A 65 -6.28 9.28 -4.96
N LYS A 66 -5.81 10.28 -4.18
CA LYS A 66 -6.12 11.70 -4.44
C LYS A 66 -5.61 12.13 -5.80
N THR A 67 -4.36 11.81 -6.14
CA THR A 67 -3.76 12.14 -7.44
C THR A 67 -4.56 11.53 -8.60
N LEU A 68 -4.88 10.24 -8.53
CA LEU A 68 -5.64 9.55 -9.58
C LEU A 68 -7.04 10.15 -9.78
N LYS A 69 -7.72 10.56 -8.71
CA LYS A 69 -9.03 11.23 -8.79
C LYS A 69 -8.94 12.58 -9.50
N VAL A 70 -7.89 13.37 -9.22
CA VAL A 70 -7.67 14.66 -9.88
C VAL A 70 -7.37 14.47 -11.37
N GLU A 71 -6.55 13.50 -11.73
CA GLU A 71 -6.26 13.16 -13.13
C GLU A 71 -7.51 12.73 -13.90
N ASP A 72 -8.36 11.87 -13.31
CA ASP A 72 -9.63 11.46 -13.92
C ASP A 72 -10.57 12.65 -14.15
N GLN A 73 -10.68 13.57 -13.18
CA GLN A 73 -11.47 14.80 -13.34
C GLN A 73 -10.92 15.71 -14.46
N TYR A 74 -9.61 15.87 -14.54
CA TYR A 74 -8.96 16.62 -15.61
C TYR A 74 -9.25 16.01 -16.99
N LEU A 75 -9.10 14.69 -17.11
CA LEU A 75 -9.36 13.97 -18.37
C LEU A 75 -10.82 14.06 -18.79
N LYS A 76 -11.78 13.95 -17.86
CA LYS A 76 -13.21 14.13 -18.12
C LYS A 76 -13.53 15.54 -18.63
N THR A 77 -12.98 16.55 -17.96
CA THR A 77 -13.13 17.96 -18.32
C THR A 77 -12.56 18.25 -19.71
N ARG A 78 -11.34 17.76 -19.99
CA ARG A 78 -10.73 17.90 -21.31
C ARG A 78 -11.58 17.24 -22.41
N ARG A 79 -12.07 16.01 -22.18
CA ARG A 79 -12.95 15.31 -23.12
C ARG A 79 -14.26 16.05 -23.36
N SER A 80 -14.84 16.71 -22.36
CA SER A 80 -16.05 17.51 -22.57
C SER A 80 -15.76 18.71 -23.48
N TYR A 81 -14.64 19.42 -23.28
CA TYR A 81 -14.30 20.56 -24.15
C TYR A 81 -13.97 20.16 -25.59
N THR A 82 -13.33 19.01 -25.81
CA THR A 82 -13.05 18.51 -27.17
C THR A 82 -14.30 18.07 -27.93
N LYS A 83 -15.41 17.77 -27.25
CA LYS A 83 -16.70 17.45 -27.92
C LYS A 83 -17.43 18.68 -28.47
N PHE A 84 -16.99 19.90 -28.11
CA PHE A 84 -17.59 21.16 -28.56
C PHE A 84 -16.74 21.89 -29.61
N ILE A 85 -15.68 21.25 -30.12
CA ILE A 85 -14.86 21.67 -31.27
C ILE A 85 -15.13 20.68 -32.40
#